data_AF-A0A2N2WM96-F1
#
_entry.id   AF-A0A2N2WM96-F1
#
_cell.length_a   1.000
_cell.length_b   1.000
_cell.length_c   1.000
_cell.angle_alpha   90.00
_cell.angle_beta   90.00
_cell.angle_gamma   90.00
#
_symmetry.space_group_name_H-M   'P 1'
#
loop_
_entity.id
_entity.type
_entity.pdbx_description
1 polymer ?
#
loop_
_entity_poly.entity_id
_entity_poly.type
_entity_poly.pdbx_seq_one_letter_code
_entity_poly.pdbx_strand_id
1 'polypeptide(L)'
;MLVFYLYERIGERKKNPDEEKRQQRIAITEGLIWLAPVINHLQKCVLLAKDFDQQYIGEEDLKKSWPQINLKELGTETGRKTMPWLPPEIFHRGMALIARLEYNMQLYPDILIKAQKTGKEQHNTFLSHIENLSALQKEFQELDKELRQRFFDILH
;
A
#
# COMPACT_ATOMS: atom_id res chain seq x y z
N MET A 1 47.51 -22.69 4.46
CA MET A 1 46.29 -21.95 4.06
C MET A 1 45.11 -22.93 3.95
N LEU A 2 44.69 -23.54 5.06
CA LEU A 2 43.61 -24.55 5.08
C LEU A 2 42.68 -24.40 6.31
N VAL A 3 42.99 -23.46 7.21
CA VAL A 3 42.25 -23.25 8.46
C VAL A 3 41.15 -22.19 8.31
N PHE A 4 41.24 -21.32 7.29
CA PHE A 4 40.22 -20.30 7.02
C PHE A 4 38.96 -20.85 6.33
N TYR A 5 39.08 -21.92 5.55
CA TYR A 5 37.94 -22.53 4.84
C TYR A 5 37.02 -23.38 5.76
N LEU A 6 37.52 -23.80 6.92
CA LEU A 6 36.71 -24.52 7.91
C LEU A 6 35.89 -23.58 8.79
N TYR A 7 36.27 -22.30 8.92
CA TYR A 7 35.51 -21.32 9.70
C TYR A 7 34.30 -20.75 8.94
N GLU A 8 34.34 -20.66 7.60
CA GLU A 8 33.16 -20.26 6.81
C GLU A 8 32.05 -21.32 6.80
N ARG A 9 32.38 -22.59 7.06
CA ARG A 9 31.38 -23.68 7.18
C ARG A 9 30.77 -23.87 8.57
N ILE A 10 31.33 -23.24 9.61
CA ILE A 10 30.80 -23.32 10.99
C ILE A 10 29.79 -22.18 11.26
N GLY A 11 29.64 -21.25 10.32
CA GLY A 11 28.71 -20.12 10.39
C GLY A 11 27.30 -20.39 9.86
N GLU A 12 26.98 -21.61 9.40
CA GLU A 12 25.59 -22.03 9.21
C GLU A 12 24.95 -22.22 10.60
N ARG A 13 24.69 -21.10 11.31
CA ARG A 13 23.65 -21.09 12.33
C ARG A 13 22.38 -21.47 11.59
N LYS A 14 22.04 -22.76 11.56
CA LYS A 14 20.66 -23.21 11.34
C LYS A 14 19.82 -22.39 12.30
N LYS A 15 19.15 -21.35 11.80
CA LYS A 15 18.21 -20.60 12.61
C LYS A 15 17.20 -21.63 13.10
N ASN A 16 16.88 -21.55 14.39
CA ASN A 16 15.87 -22.43 14.95
C ASN A 16 14.58 -22.25 14.10
N PRO A 17 13.98 -23.32 13.57
CA PRO A 17 12.75 -23.22 12.77
C PRO A 17 11.65 -22.40 13.48
N ASP A 18 11.62 -22.45 14.81
CA ASP A 18 10.69 -21.65 15.63
C ASP A 18 11.03 -20.15 15.63
N GLU A 19 12.32 -19.81 15.54
CA GLU A 19 12.80 -18.43 15.44
C GLU A 19 12.51 -17.85 14.05
N GLU A 20 12.67 -18.64 12.98
CA GLU A 20 12.29 -18.23 11.63
C GLU A 20 10.78 -18.00 11.50
N LYS A 21 9.95 -18.93 11.99
CA LYS A 21 8.48 -18.77 12.03
C LYS A 21 8.08 -17.53 12.84
N ARG A 22 8.76 -17.28 13.97
CA ARG A 22 8.50 -16.08 14.78
C ARG A 22 8.85 -14.80 14.02
N GLN A 23 9.98 -14.75 13.34
CA GLN A 23 10.39 -13.57 12.55
C GLN A 23 9.45 -13.33 11.36
N GLN A 24 9.03 -14.39 10.67
CA GLN A 24 8.02 -14.29 9.60
C GLN A 24 6.68 -13.74 10.11
N ARG A 25 6.20 -14.19 11.28
CA ARG A 25 4.95 -13.65 11.88
C ARG A 25 5.05 -12.16 12.20
N ILE A 26 6.16 -11.72 12.80
CA ILE A 26 6.38 -10.30 13.13
C ILE A 26 6.33 -9.47 11.84
N ALA A 27 7.00 -9.93 10.80
CA ALA A 27 7.07 -9.22 9.52
C ALA A 27 5.74 -9.10 8.79
N ILE A 28 4.95 -10.18 8.77
CA ILE A 28 3.61 -10.15 8.19
C ILE A 28 2.72 -9.22 9.01
N THR A 29 2.82 -9.24 10.33
CA THR A 29 2.08 -8.33 11.21
C THR A 29 2.43 -6.87 10.93
N GLU A 30 3.71 -6.55 10.80
CA GLU A 30 4.18 -5.21 10.42
C GLU A 30 3.69 -4.82 9.02
N GLY A 31 3.69 -5.75 8.06
CA GLY A 31 3.12 -5.54 6.73
C GLY A 31 1.62 -5.20 6.77
N LEU A 32 0.83 -5.88 7.59
CA LEU A 32 -0.60 -5.58 7.78
C LEU A 32 -0.83 -4.20 8.42
N ILE A 33 -0.05 -3.86 9.45
CA ILE A 33 -0.10 -2.55 10.11
C ILE A 33 0.24 -1.44 9.11
N TRP A 34 1.21 -1.70 8.24
CA TRP A 34 1.64 -0.77 7.19
C TRP A 34 0.59 -0.56 6.09
N LEU A 35 -0.14 -1.60 5.68
CA LEU A 35 -1.17 -1.50 4.63
C LEU A 35 -2.44 -0.75 5.09
N ALA A 36 -2.83 -0.90 6.36
CA ALA A 36 -4.07 -0.36 6.90
C ALA A 36 -4.28 1.15 6.63
N PRO A 37 -3.32 2.06 6.91
CA PRO A 37 -3.51 3.49 6.64
C PRO A 37 -3.67 3.80 5.14
N VAL A 38 -3.01 3.05 4.26
CA VAL A 38 -3.08 3.26 2.80
C VAL A 38 -4.45 2.85 2.27
N ILE A 39 -4.96 1.69 2.69
CA ILE A 39 -6.30 1.21 2.32
C ILE A 39 -7.37 2.20 2.80
N ASN A 40 -7.27 2.66 4.04
CA ASN A 40 -8.21 3.63 4.61
C ASN A 40 -8.16 4.99 3.89
N HIS A 41 -6.96 5.44 3.51
CA HIS A 41 -6.79 6.67 2.74
C HIS A 41 -7.48 6.57 1.37
N LEU A 42 -7.19 5.49 0.62
CA LEU A 42 -7.82 5.25 -0.69
C LEU A 42 -9.34 5.14 -0.59
N GLN A 43 -9.85 4.46 0.44
CA GLN A 43 -11.29 4.37 0.68
C GLN A 43 -11.92 5.77 0.85
N LYS A 44 -11.28 6.66 1.62
CA LYS A 44 -11.76 8.03 1.79
C LYS A 44 -11.73 8.83 0.48
N CYS A 45 -10.65 8.70 -0.31
CA CYS A 45 -10.56 9.35 -1.63
C CYS A 45 -11.68 8.90 -2.56
N VAL A 46 -11.95 7.58 -2.63
CA VAL A 46 -13.01 7.02 -3.48
C VAL A 46 -14.39 7.52 -3.03
N LEU A 47 -14.66 7.53 -1.72
CA LEU A 47 -15.93 8.02 -1.19
C LEU A 47 -16.15 9.51 -1.49
N LEU A 48 -15.17 10.36 -1.19
CA LEU A 48 -15.26 11.80 -1.47
C LEU A 48 -15.41 12.09 -2.97
N ALA A 49 -14.72 11.36 -3.83
CA ALA A 49 -14.86 11.52 -5.28
C ALA A 49 -16.27 11.13 -5.75
N LYS A 50 -16.86 10.06 -5.20
CA LYS A 50 -18.25 9.66 -5.50
C LYS A 50 -19.27 10.65 -4.96
N ASP A 51 -19.08 11.16 -3.74
CA ASP A 51 -19.98 12.16 -3.15
C ASP A 51 -19.96 13.47 -3.96
N PHE A 52 -18.79 13.85 -4.46
CA PHE A 52 -18.62 15.00 -5.34
C PHE A 52 -19.30 14.79 -6.70
N ASP A 53 -19.17 13.59 -7.30
CA ASP A 53 -19.86 13.21 -8.54
C ASP A 53 -21.38 13.35 -8.43
N GLN A 54 -21.92 12.86 -7.32
CA GLN A 54 -23.35 12.87 -7.01
C GLN A 54 -23.85 14.22 -6.50
N GLN A 55 -22.98 15.25 -6.49
CA GLN A 55 -23.29 16.61 -6.06
C GLN A 55 -23.73 16.71 -4.59
N TYR A 56 -23.36 15.75 -3.75
CA TYR A 56 -23.63 15.82 -2.30
C TYR A 56 -22.68 16.76 -1.57
N ILE A 57 -21.48 16.98 -2.13
CA ILE A 57 -20.49 17.92 -1.61
C ILE A 57 -20.03 18.88 -2.71
N GLY A 58 -19.70 20.12 -2.33
CA GLY A 58 -19.16 21.12 -3.25
C GLY A 58 -17.65 21.03 -3.45
N GLU A 59 -17.12 21.84 -4.38
CA GLU A 59 -15.67 21.90 -4.65
C GLU A 59 -14.86 22.28 -3.41
N GLU A 60 -15.36 23.23 -2.60
CA GLU A 60 -14.67 23.63 -1.38
C GLU A 60 -14.60 22.50 -0.35
N ASP A 61 -15.71 21.76 -0.18
CA ASP A 61 -15.79 20.65 0.76
C ASP A 61 -14.88 19.51 0.33
N LEU A 62 -14.82 19.23 -0.98
CA LEU A 62 -13.90 18.26 -1.55
C LEU A 62 -12.45 18.64 -1.25
N LYS A 63 -12.04 19.90 -1.52
CA LYS A 63 -10.68 20.36 -1.25
C LYS A 63 -10.30 20.31 0.23
N LYS A 64 -11.22 20.74 1.11
CA LYS A 64 -11.01 20.73 2.57
C LYS A 64 -10.94 19.33 3.14
N SER A 65 -11.75 18.41 2.61
CA SER A 65 -11.89 17.05 3.12
C SER A 65 -10.95 16.04 2.46
N TRP A 66 -10.29 16.41 1.35
CA TRP A 66 -9.39 15.51 0.63
C TRP A 66 -8.28 15.03 1.56
N PRO A 67 -8.20 13.72 1.85
CA PRO A 67 -7.28 13.22 2.84
C PRO A 67 -5.84 13.38 2.34
N GLN A 68 -4.94 13.68 3.26
CA GLN A 68 -3.50 13.67 3.01
C GLN A 68 -2.91 12.40 3.62
N ILE A 69 -1.92 11.81 2.97
CA ILE A 69 -1.16 10.68 3.51
C ILE A 69 0.33 10.93 3.31
N ASN A 70 1.10 10.75 4.38
CA ASN A 70 2.55 10.89 4.31
C ASN A 70 3.18 9.59 3.80
N LEU A 71 3.31 9.46 2.48
CA LEU A 71 3.91 8.28 1.86
C LEU A 71 5.43 8.20 2.09
N LYS A 72 6.08 9.30 2.50
CA LYS A 72 7.52 9.30 2.83
C LYS A 72 7.81 8.49 4.09
N GLU A 73 6.95 8.56 5.11
CA GLU A 73 7.07 7.71 6.30
C GLU A 73 6.81 6.23 5.98
N LEU A 74 6.03 5.94 4.94
CA LEU A 74 5.77 4.58 4.46
C LEU A 74 6.90 4.03 3.58
N GLY A 75 7.67 4.92 2.92
CA GLY A 75 8.78 4.59 2.04
C GLY A 75 10.18 4.70 2.65
N THR A 76 10.33 5.09 3.92
CA THR A 76 11.64 5.29 4.56
C THR A 76 12.33 3.99 4.98
N GLU A 77 13.63 4.11 5.27
CA GLU A 77 14.52 3.08 5.83
C GLU A 77 13.91 2.23 6.94
N THR A 78 12.94 2.72 7.71
CA THR A 78 12.18 1.94 8.69
C THR A 78 11.40 0.81 8.03
N GLY A 79 10.71 1.05 6.91
CA GLY A 79 10.05 -0.02 6.13
C GLY A 79 11.06 -1.03 5.58
N ARG A 80 12.20 -0.58 5.04
CA ARG A 80 13.29 -1.49 4.59
C ARG A 80 13.97 -2.27 5.72
N LYS A 81 14.10 -1.68 6.91
CA LYS A 81 14.78 -2.28 8.09
C LYS A 81 13.85 -3.19 8.92
N THR A 82 12.54 -2.95 8.91
CA THR A 82 11.53 -3.77 9.62
C THR A 82 10.95 -4.89 8.74
N MET A 83 10.97 -4.74 7.41
CA MET A 83 10.43 -5.73 6.46
C MET A 83 11.41 -6.75 5.84
N PRO A 84 12.65 -7.04 6.32
CA PRO A 84 13.54 -8.02 5.65
C PRO A 84 13.02 -9.47 5.68
N TRP A 85 11.82 -9.67 6.22
CA TRP A 85 11.14 -10.95 6.44
C TRP A 85 9.80 -11.04 5.71
N LEU A 86 9.32 -9.96 5.07
CA LEU A 86 8.28 -10.09 4.06
C LEU A 86 8.90 -10.77 2.84
N PRO A 87 8.21 -11.73 2.20
CA PRO A 87 8.64 -12.28 0.92
C PRO A 87 8.97 -11.14 -0.05
N PRO A 88 10.14 -11.15 -0.71
CA PRO A 88 10.57 -10.06 -1.59
C PRO A 88 9.51 -9.68 -2.63
N GLU A 89 8.76 -10.66 -3.12
CA GLU A 89 7.69 -10.45 -4.09
C GLU A 89 6.56 -9.56 -3.54
N ILE A 90 6.16 -9.77 -2.28
CA ILE A 90 5.13 -8.96 -1.60
C ILE A 90 5.65 -7.54 -1.40
N PHE A 91 6.89 -7.41 -0.92
CA PHE A 91 7.50 -6.11 -0.68
C PHE A 91 7.57 -5.28 -1.98
N HIS A 92 8.09 -5.87 -3.06
CA HIS A 92 8.19 -5.20 -4.35
C HIS A 92 6.82 -4.81 -4.91
N ARG A 93 5.81 -5.68 -4.79
CA ARG A 93 4.44 -5.37 -5.19
C ARG A 93 3.85 -4.22 -4.37
N GLY A 94 4.02 -4.24 -3.05
CA GLY A 94 3.59 -3.13 -2.17
C GLY A 94 4.24 -1.80 -2.55
N MET A 95 5.55 -1.79 -2.82
CA MET A 95 6.27 -0.60 -3.26
C MET A 95 5.80 -0.10 -4.64
N ALA A 96 5.50 -1.01 -5.57
CA ALA A 96 4.97 -0.65 -6.88
C ALA A 96 3.57 -0.01 -6.77
N LEU A 97 2.72 -0.51 -5.87
CA LEU A 97 1.42 0.08 -5.58
C LEU A 97 1.55 1.48 -4.95
N ILE A 98 2.51 1.68 -4.05
CA ILE A 98 2.79 3.01 -3.49
C ILE A 98 3.24 3.99 -4.56
N ALA A 99 4.17 3.59 -5.44
CA ALA A 99 4.62 4.47 -6.52
C ALA A 99 3.45 4.89 -7.44
N ARG A 100 2.53 3.96 -7.74
CA ARG A 100 1.30 4.26 -8.47
C ARG A 100 0.39 5.21 -7.68
N LEU A 101 0.24 5.01 -6.37
CA LEU A 101 -0.55 5.90 -5.51
C LEU A 101 0.05 7.32 -5.48
N GLU A 102 1.36 7.46 -5.29
CA GLU A 102 2.08 8.74 -5.30
C GLU A 102 1.82 9.51 -6.59
N TYR A 103 1.94 8.82 -7.73
CA TYR A 103 1.66 9.40 -9.04
C TYR A 103 0.20 9.89 -9.16
N ASN A 104 -0.77 9.08 -8.72
CA ASN A 104 -2.18 9.45 -8.78
C ASN A 104 -2.53 10.58 -7.80
N MET A 105 -1.94 10.60 -6.61
CA MET A 105 -2.22 11.61 -5.58
C MET A 105 -1.81 13.02 -5.97
N GLN A 106 -0.72 13.19 -6.75
CA GLN A 106 -0.28 14.51 -7.21
C GLN A 106 -1.32 15.22 -8.08
N LEU A 107 -2.27 14.48 -8.64
CA LEU A 107 -3.24 14.98 -9.60
C LEU A 107 -4.57 15.35 -8.93
N TYR A 108 -4.87 14.82 -7.74
CA TYR A 108 -6.11 15.07 -7.01
C TYR A 108 -5.95 16.17 -5.94
N PRO A 109 -7.00 16.94 -5.59
CA PRO A 109 -8.40 16.88 -6.07
C PRO A 109 -8.69 17.74 -7.33
N ASP A 110 -7.74 18.56 -7.79
CA ASP A 110 -8.02 19.54 -8.85
C ASP A 110 -8.40 18.93 -10.20
N ILE A 111 -7.90 17.72 -10.53
CA ILE A 111 -8.30 17.03 -11.78
C ILE A 111 -9.77 16.61 -11.76
N LEU A 112 -10.31 16.22 -10.59
CA LEU A 112 -11.72 15.84 -10.43
C LEU A 112 -12.62 17.05 -10.63
N ILE A 113 -12.23 18.19 -10.05
CA ILE A 113 -12.95 19.45 -10.18
C ILE A 113 -12.95 19.92 -11.63
N LYS A 114 -11.80 19.87 -12.31
CA LYS A 114 -11.71 20.22 -13.73
C LYS A 114 -12.58 19.30 -14.58
N ALA A 115 -12.50 17.98 -14.38
CA ALA A 115 -13.24 17.01 -15.17
C ALA A 115 -14.77 17.16 -15.02
N GLN A 116 -15.26 17.54 -13.84
CA GLN A 116 -16.70 17.78 -13.61
C GLN A 116 -17.20 19.06 -14.32
N LYS A 117 -16.39 20.13 -14.38
CA LYS A 117 -16.80 21.43 -14.97
C LYS A 117 -16.97 21.39 -16.48
N THR A 118 -16.25 20.51 -17.18
CA THR A 118 -16.12 20.58 -18.65
C THR A 118 -17.20 19.79 -19.42
N GLY A 119 -18.28 19.38 -18.74
CA GLY A 119 -19.44 18.75 -19.38
C GLY A 119 -19.25 17.27 -19.74
N LYS A 120 -20.12 16.75 -20.62
CA LYS A 120 -20.33 15.30 -20.86
C LYS A 120 -19.07 14.54 -21.32
N GLU A 121 -18.17 15.14 -22.10
CA GLU A 121 -16.99 14.44 -22.62
C GLU A 121 -15.91 14.20 -21.54
N GLN A 122 -15.80 15.08 -20.54
CA GLN A 122 -14.85 14.92 -19.45
C GLN A 122 -15.44 14.20 -18.22
N HIS A 123 -16.75 13.99 -18.17
CA HIS A 123 -17.37 13.12 -17.17
C HIS A 123 -16.85 11.67 -17.30
N ASN A 124 -16.57 11.18 -18.51
CA ASN A 124 -15.91 9.88 -18.70
C ASN A 124 -14.49 9.86 -18.11
N THR A 125 -13.75 10.97 -18.24
CA THR A 125 -12.43 11.12 -17.62
C THR A 125 -12.53 11.12 -16.10
N PHE A 126 -13.56 11.79 -15.55
CA PHE A 126 -13.85 11.79 -14.12
C PHE A 126 -14.15 10.37 -13.59
N LEU A 127 -15.00 9.61 -14.28
CA LEU A 127 -15.29 8.23 -13.91
C LEU A 127 -14.04 7.35 -13.99
N SER A 128 -13.22 7.52 -15.03
CA SER A 128 -11.94 6.82 -15.16
C SER A 128 -11.00 7.10 -13.97
N HIS A 129 -10.98 8.34 -13.46
CA HIS A 129 -10.23 8.70 -12.27
C HIS A 129 -10.72 7.97 -11.00
N ILE A 130 -12.04 7.88 -10.80
CA ILE A 130 -12.64 7.12 -9.69
C ILE A 130 -12.37 5.63 -9.84
N GLU A 131 -12.47 5.09 -11.05
CA GLU A 131 -12.17 3.68 -11.35
C GLU A 131 -10.71 3.37 -11.03
N ASN A 132 -9.77 4.24 -11.40
CA ASN A 132 -8.36 4.08 -11.07
C ASN A 132 -8.10 4.08 -9.56
N LEU A 133 -8.72 4.99 -8.80
CA LEU A 133 -8.63 5.00 -7.33
C LEU A 133 -9.24 3.72 -6.72
N SER A 134 -10.37 3.27 -7.25
CA SER A 134 -11.06 2.06 -6.80
C SER A 134 -10.26 0.79 -7.12
N ALA A 135 -9.61 0.75 -8.29
CA ALA A 135 -8.73 -0.34 -8.68
C ALA A 135 -7.50 -0.42 -7.77
N LEU A 136 -6.84 0.72 -7.50
CA LEU A 136 -5.74 0.78 -6.54
C LEU A 136 -6.17 0.32 -5.14
N GLN A 137 -7.32 0.79 -4.66
CA GLN A 137 -7.87 0.34 -3.38
C GLN A 137 -8.02 -1.18 -3.32
N LYS A 138 -8.60 -1.77 -4.37
CA LYS A 138 -8.79 -3.22 -4.49
C LYS A 138 -7.45 -3.96 -4.50
N GLU A 139 -6.46 -3.48 -5.25
CA GLU A 139 -5.13 -4.10 -5.31
C GLU A 139 -4.43 -4.10 -3.93
N PHE A 140 -4.57 -3.02 -3.15
CA PHE A 140 -4.08 -2.97 -1.77
C PHE A 140 -4.86 -3.92 -0.82
N GLN A 141 -6.18 -4.04 -0.98
CA GLN A 141 -7.01 -4.98 -0.21
C GLN A 141 -6.67 -6.45 -0.52
N GLU A 142 -6.38 -6.77 -1.78
CA GLU A 142 -5.93 -8.10 -2.18
C GLU A 142 -4.58 -8.44 -1.54
N LEU A 143 -3.66 -7.48 -1.48
CA LEU A 143 -2.38 -7.65 -0.80
C LEU A 143 -2.55 -7.85 0.72
N ASP A 144 -3.44 -7.10 1.37
CA ASP A 144 -3.79 -7.30 2.78
C ASP A 144 -4.39 -8.69 3.03
N LYS A 145 -5.31 -9.13 2.16
CA LYS A 145 -5.90 -10.48 2.24
C LYS A 145 -4.85 -11.58 2.10
N GLU A 146 -3.93 -11.43 1.14
CA GLU A 146 -2.83 -12.37 0.94
C GLU A 146 -1.93 -12.46 2.18
N LEU A 147 -1.58 -11.31 2.77
CA LEU A 147 -0.78 -11.28 4.00
C LEU A 147 -1.50 -11.92 5.18
N ARG A 148 -2.80 -11.67 5.36
CA ARG A 148 -3.59 -12.33 6.40
C ARG A 148 -3.62 -13.85 6.21
N GLN A 149 -3.80 -14.31 4.98
CA GLN A 149 -3.79 -15.75 4.69
C GLN A 149 -2.45 -16.37 5.08
N ARG A 150 -1.33 -15.77 4.67
CA ARG A 150 0.02 -16.23 5.04
C ARG A 150 0.25 -16.20 6.55
N PHE A 151 -0.30 -15.21 7.25
CA PHE A 151 -0.24 -15.18 8.72
C PHE A 151 -0.95 -16.40 9.35
N PHE A 152 -2.13 -16.76 8.84
CA PHE A 152 -2.87 -17.94 9.30
C PHE A 152 -2.14 -19.25 8.98
N ASP A 153 -1.55 -19.35 7.79
CA ASP A 153 -0.79 -20.54 7.36
C ASP A 153 0.47 -20.77 8.21
N ILE A 154 1.04 -19.74 8.85
CA ILE A 154 2.19 -19.89 9.77
C ILE A 154 1.73 -20.30 11.18
N LEU A 155 0.47 -20.06 11.53
CA LEU A 155 -0.10 -20.44 12.83
C LEU A 155 -0.52 -21.91 12.89
N HIS A 156 -0.80 -22.53 11.74
CA HIS A 156 -1.30 -23.91 11.62
C HIS A 156 -0.25 -24.83 10.98
#